data_AF-A0A418ZV17-F1
#
_entry.id   AF-A0A418ZV17-F1
#
_cell.length_a   1.000
_cell.length_b   1.000
_cell.length_c   1.000
_cell.angle_alpha   90.00
_cell.angle_beta   90.00
_cell.angle_gamma   90.00
#
_symmetry.space_group_name_H-M   'P 1'
#
loop_
_entity.id
_entity.type
_entity.pdbx_description
1 polymer ?
#
loop_
_entity_poly.entity_id
_entity_poly.type
_entity_poly.pdbx_seq_one_letter_code
_entity_poly.pdbx_strand_id
1 'polypeptide(L)'
;MTAHPALRLMLTLSLALGLALPLGAQQADLPFTAADIEAAQYNGGALPSGRTALTAKVQLLLDRSGTSPGVIDGFKGGMSQSALKAFERRNGLPQDGIMDPHVWNLLQAYATRPVTQSYTITQADAEGLVDSIPVDYAEKAQMTAMAHTSVAERLGERFHMDERFIQFLNPGIELVPGATIQVMAPNQPIRGQVARILIDKDNRRVAGYDANGRMLVDYPATIGSSATPSPVGTHDVRTVAVNPNYTYNPAVNFQQGDNDRKLIIPPGPNGPVGTVWIGLSKPTYGIHGTPTPSQLFQNQSMGCVRLTNWDAEELAGMVRIGGTTVEFLDSGVTIADATGSGTATSAPVAAIALPAEDEAQVDTPVP
;
A
#
# COMPACT_ATOMS: atom_id res chain seq x y z
N MET A 1 -62.80 -27.13 -43.81
CA MET A 1 -61.41 -27.39 -44.25
C MET A 1 -60.59 -26.16 -43.88
N THR A 2 -59.63 -26.12 -42.97
CA THR A 2 -59.11 -26.98 -41.89
C THR A 2 -58.48 -25.97 -40.93
N ALA A 3 -58.91 -25.97 -39.67
CA ALA A 3 -58.44 -25.03 -38.64
C ALA A 3 -57.11 -25.52 -38.04
N HIS A 4 -56.12 -24.63 -37.90
CA HIS A 4 -54.90 -24.88 -37.13
C HIS A 4 -54.97 -24.16 -35.77
N PRO A 5 -54.64 -24.84 -34.65
CA PRO A 5 -54.77 -24.28 -33.31
C PRO A 5 -53.52 -23.51 -32.86
N ALA A 6 -53.74 -22.53 -31.98
CA ALA A 6 -52.72 -21.73 -31.33
C ALA A 6 -51.98 -22.54 -30.24
N LEU A 7 -50.64 -22.56 -30.32
CA LEU A 7 -49.77 -23.20 -29.35
C LEU A 7 -49.57 -22.26 -28.15
N ARG A 8 -50.16 -22.62 -26.99
CA ARG A 8 -49.91 -21.95 -25.70
C ARG A 8 -48.62 -22.49 -25.09
N LEU A 9 -47.62 -21.63 -24.95
CA LEU A 9 -46.38 -21.93 -24.24
C LEU A 9 -46.64 -21.80 -22.73
N MET A 10 -46.67 -22.92 -22.00
CA MET A 10 -46.70 -22.94 -20.53
C MET A 10 -45.28 -22.69 -20.00
N LEU A 11 -45.10 -21.60 -19.27
CA LEU A 11 -43.86 -21.28 -18.55
C LEU A 11 -43.89 -22.02 -17.20
N THR A 12 -43.10 -23.08 -17.06
CA THR A 12 -42.89 -23.75 -15.76
C THR A 12 -41.86 -22.98 -14.94
N LEU A 13 -42.30 -22.38 -13.84
CA LEU A 13 -41.47 -21.68 -12.87
C LEU A 13 -40.78 -22.71 -11.96
N SER A 14 -39.52 -23.03 -12.27
CA SER A 14 -38.68 -23.89 -11.43
C SER A 14 -38.15 -23.09 -10.25
N LEU A 15 -38.66 -23.35 -9.05
CA LEU A 15 -38.18 -22.75 -7.80
C LEU A 15 -36.84 -23.39 -7.40
N ALA A 16 -35.73 -22.73 -7.73
CA ALA A 16 -34.40 -23.14 -7.28
C ALA A 16 -34.21 -22.73 -5.80
N LEU A 17 -34.25 -23.70 -4.89
CA LEU A 17 -33.94 -23.53 -3.48
C LEU A 17 -32.42 -23.36 -3.32
N GLY A 18 -31.95 -22.11 -3.31
CA GLY A 18 -30.54 -21.79 -3.09
C GLY A 18 -30.14 -22.09 -1.64
N LEU A 19 -29.23 -23.05 -1.45
CA LEU A 19 -28.49 -23.22 -0.21
C LEU A 19 -27.60 -21.98 0.00
N ALA A 20 -28.04 -21.07 0.88
CA ALA A 20 -27.20 -19.98 1.34
C ALA A 20 -26.07 -20.58 2.19
N LEU A 21 -24.85 -20.58 1.65
CA LEU A 21 -23.66 -20.79 2.46
C LEU A 21 -23.58 -19.65 3.50
N PRO A 22 -23.26 -19.92 4.76
CA PRO A 22 -23.10 -18.86 5.73
C PRO A 22 -21.92 -18.00 5.29
N LEU A 23 -22.21 -16.74 4.97
CA LEU A 23 -21.21 -15.68 4.96
C LEU A 23 -20.50 -15.75 6.31
N GLY A 24 -19.21 -16.12 6.29
CA GLY A 24 -18.39 -16.12 7.49
C GLY A 24 -18.54 -14.77 8.17
N ALA A 25 -19.02 -14.75 9.41
CA ALA A 25 -19.16 -13.52 10.17
C ALA A 25 -17.77 -12.88 10.27
N GLN A 26 -17.57 -11.78 9.54
CA GLN A 26 -16.40 -10.95 9.69
C GLN A 26 -16.43 -10.43 11.12
N GLN A 27 -15.49 -10.90 11.94
CA GLN A 27 -15.40 -10.52 13.34
C GLN A 27 -15.33 -8.99 13.39
N ALA A 28 -16.31 -8.37 14.08
CA ALA A 28 -16.38 -6.92 14.17
C ALA A 28 -15.07 -6.38 14.77
N ASP A 29 -14.51 -5.34 14.13
CA ASP A 29 -13.30 -4.69 14.61
C ASP A 29 -13.55 -4.17 16.03
N LEU A 30 -12.77 -4.66 17.00
CA LEU A 30 -12.82 -4.11 18.36
C LEU A 30 -12.22 -2.70 18.33
N PRO A 31 -12.89 -1.70 18.92
CA PRO A 31 -12.36 -0.34 18.94
C PRO A 31 -11.05 -0.30 19.74
N PHE A 32 -10.07 0.47 19.25
CA PHE A 32 -8.84 0.79 19.96
C PHE A 32 -8.41 2.23 19.66
N THR A 33 -7.59 2.77 20.55
CA THR A 33 -7.15 4.17 20.56
C THR A 33 -5.69 4.30 20.13
N ALA A 34 -5.24 5.54 19.89
CA ALA A 34 -3.83 5.83 19.66
C ALA A 34 -2.94 5.38 20.84
N ALA A 35 -3.43 5.50 22.09
CA ALA A 35 -2.71 5.02 23.26
C ALA A 35 -2.54 3.48 23.26
N ASP A 36 -3.54 2.75 22.77
CA ASP A 36 -3.43 1.29 22.61
C ASP A 36 -2.39 0.93 21.55
N ILE A 37 -2.27 1.71 20.46
CA ILE A 37 -1.21 1.54 19.45
C ILE A 37 0.17 1.78 20.08
N GLU A 38 0.34 2.84 20.87
CA GLU A 38 1.62 3.10 21.57
C GLU A 38 1.97 1.95 22.52
N ALA A 39 1.00 1.50 23.32
CA ALA A 39 1.19 0.48 24.34
C ALA A 39 1.34 -0.94 23.76
N ALA A 40 0.88 -1.19 22.53
CA ALA A 40 0.88 -2.52 21.94
C ALA A 40 2.27 -3.17 21.96
N GLN A 41 2.34 -4.37 22.53
CA GLN A 41 3.54 -5.21 22.58
C GLN A 41 3.32 -6.49 21.81
N TYR A 42 4.42 -7.05 21.29
CA TYR A 42 4.42 -8.37 20.71
C TYR A 42 4.55 -9.43 21.79
N ASN A 43 3.54 -10.29 21.91
CA ASN A 43 3.47 -11.32 22.96
C ASN A 43 3.66 -12.75 22.40
N GLY A 44 4.21 -12.88 21.20
CA GLY A 44 4.39 -14.16 20.51
C GLY A 44 3.31 -14.48 19.46
N GLY A 45 3.61 -15.44 18.58
CA GLY A 45 2.73 -15.88 17.49
C GLY A 45 2.71 -14.94 16.28
N ALA A 46 1.90 -15.24 15.28
CA ALA A 46 1.72 -14.33 14.13
C ALA A 46 0.90 -13.10 14.53
N LEU A 47 0.88 -12.05 13.69
CA LEU A 47 -0.06 -10.93 13.88
C LEU A 47 -1.50 -11.46 14.02
N PRO A 48 -2.34 -10.84 14.88
CA PRO A 48 -3.73 -11.25 15.02
C PRO A 48 -4.53 -11.02 13.74
N SER A 49 -5.60 -11.79 13.56
CA SER A 49 -6.60 -11.52 12.51
C SER A 49 -7.41 -10.26 12.82
N GLY A 50 -8.00 -9.67 11.79
CA GLY A 50 -8.80 -8.45 11.94
C GLY A 50 -7.95 -7.20 12.13
N ARG A 51 -8.58 -6.10 12.51
CA ARG A 51 -7.90 -4.84 12.81
C ARG A 51 -7.38 -4.83 14.23
N THR A 52 -6.09 -4.56 14.45
CA THR A 52 -5.53 -4.44 15.81
C THR A 52 -4.52 -3.31 15.95
N ALA A 53 -4.38 -2.82 17.18
CA ALA A 53 -3.38 -1.83 17.56
C ALA A 53 -1.94 -2.32 17.29
N LEU A 54 -1.65 -3.60 17.56
CA LEU A 54 -0.35 -4.20 17.27
C LEU A 54 -0.04 -4.19 15.77
N THR A 55 -1.01 -4.56 14.93
CA THR A 55 -0.81 -4.54 13.48
C THR A 55 -0.58 -3.11 12.97
N ALA A 56 -1.35 -2.13 13.44
CA ALA A 56 -1.14 -0.72 13.05
C ALA A 56 0.27 -0.22 13.46
N LYS A 57 0.72 -0.59 14.67
CA LYS A 57 2.08 -0.29 15.14
C LYS A 57 3.13 -0.93 14.23
N VAL A 58 3.00 -2.21 13.93
CA VAL A 58 3.95 -2.94 13.07
C VAL A 58 3.98 -2.34 11.66
N GLN A 59 2.83 -2.02 11.05
CA GLN A 59 2.76 -1.35 9.77
C GLN A 59 3.55 -0.02 9.77
N LEU A 60 3.38 0.81 10.80
CA LEU A 60 4.15 2.04 10.89
C LEU A 60 5.66 1.79 11.06
N LEU A 61 6.05 0.83 11.89
CA LEU A 61 7.48 0.53 12.08
C LEU A 61 8.12 0.04 10.78
N LEU A 62 7.39 -0.74 9.98
CA LEU A 62 7.79 -1.16 8.63
C LEU A 62 7.91 0.04 7.69
N ASP A 63 6.93 0.94 7.67
CA ASP A 63 6.96 2.21 6.92
C ASP A 63 8.21 3.04 7.25
N ARG A 64 8.44 3.30 8.55
CA ARG A 64 9.60 4.04 9.05
C ARG A 64 10.94 3.40 8.70
N SER A 65 10.97 2.09 8.48
CA SER A 65 12.19 1.37 8.11
C SER A 65 12.54 1.49 6.64
N GLY A 66 11.61 1.97 5.80
CA GLY A 66 11.74 1.96 4.34
C GLY A 66 11.28 0.65 3.69
N THR A 67 10.63 -0.25 4.43
CA THR A 67 9.93 -1.40 3.87
C THR A 67 8.43 -1.14 3.96
N SER A 68 7.92 -0.32 3.05
CA SER A 68 6.56 0.21 3.10
C SER A 68 5.52 -0.93 3.20
N PRO A 69 4.53 -0.84 4.11
CA PRO A 69 3.36 -1.70 4.11
C PRO A 69 2.31 -1.26 3.09
N GLY A 70 2.57 -0.17 2.35
CA GLY A 70 1.55 0.56 1.61
C GLY A 70 0.74 1.37 2.61
N VAL A 71 -0.58 1.16 2.61
CA VAL A 71 -1.48 1.88 3.51
C VAL A 71 -1.44 1.28 4.92
N ILE A 72 -1.41 2.14 5.94
CA ILE A 72 -1.62 1.75 7.34
C ILE A 72 -3.13 1.74 7.64
N ASP A 73 -3.66 0.56 7.93
CA ASP A 73 -5.09 0.32 8.16
C ASP A 73 -5.37 -0.51 9.43
N GLY A 74 -4.32 -1.02 10.08
CA GLY A 74 -4.39 -1.90 11.23
C GLY A 74 -4.79 -3.35 10.92
N PHE A 75 -5.02 -3.71 9.65
CA PHE A 75 -5.38 -5.08 9.26
C PHE A 75 -4.16 -5.94 8.95
N LYS A 76 -4.19 -7.17 9.45
CA LYS A 76 -3.30 -8.21 8.93
C LYS A 76 -3.81 -8.64 7.56
N GLY A 77 -3.15 -8.19 6.49
CA GLY A 77 -3.48 -8.54 5.11
C GLY A 77 -2.25 -8.91 4.28
N GLY A 78 -2.47 -9.15 2.99
CA GLY A 78 -1.41 -9.51 2.06
C GLY A 78 -0.30 -8.44 1.95
N MET A 79 -0.64 -7.15 2.06
CA MET A 79 0.35 -6.08 2.04
C MET A 79 1.24 -6.10 3.30
N SER A 80 0.65 -6.24 4.49
CA SER A 80 1.40 -6.38 5.75
C SER A 80 2.33 -7.60 5.74
N GLN A 81 1.84 -8.75 5.27
CA GLN A 81 2.66 -9.96 5.13
C GLN A 81 3.81 -9.77 4.11
N SER A 82 3.53 -9.12 2.98
CA SER A 82 4.53 -8.82 1.96
C SER A 82 5.62 -7.88 2.47
N ALA A 83 5.25 -6.88 3.27
CA ALA A 83 6.19 -5.96 3.90
C ALA A 83 7.05 -6.64 4.98
N LEU A 84 6.47 -7.56 5.77
CA LEU A 84 7.24 -8.39 6.70
C LEU A 84 8.31 -9.22 5.98
N LYS A 85 7.96 -9.89 4.87
CA LYS A 85 8.93 -10.61 4.03
C LYS A 85 10.05 -9.71 3.51
N ALA A 86 9.71 -8.50 3.08
CA ALA A 86 10.68 -7.54 2.61
C ALA A 86 11.63 -7.09 3.74
N PHE A 87 11.09 -6.87 4.94
CA PHE A 87 11.86 -6.52 6.13
C PHE A 87 12.77 -7.66 6.60
N GLU A 88 12.25 -8.89 6.63
CA GLU A 88 13.03 -10.10 6.90
C GLU A 88 14.21 -10.22 5.92
N ARG A 89 13.93 -10.11 4.61
CA ARG A 89 14.96 -10.15 3.56
C ARG A 89 16.03 -9.07 3.77
N ARG A 90 15.63 -7.84 4.07
CA ARG A 90 16.55 -6.72 4.32
C ARG A 90 17.49 -6.99 5.50
N ASN A 91 17.03 -7.73 6.50
CA ASN A 91 17.77 -8.02 7.72
C ASN A 91 18.39 -9.43 7.73
N GLY A 92 18.34 -10.16 6.62
CA GLY A 92 18.88 -11.52 6.53
C GLY A 92 18.17 -12.52 7.44
N LEU A 93 16.85 -12.39 7.58
CA LEU A 93 15.99 -13.36 8.26
C LEU A 93 15.29 -14.31 7.25
N PRO A 94 14.75 -15.45 7.72
CA PRO A 94 13.82 -16.25 6.93
C PRO A 94 12.64 -15.41 6.44
N GLN A 95 12.28 -15.52 5.16
CA GLN A 95 11.29 -14.66 4.49
C GLN A 95 9.87 -15.27 4.52
N ASP A 96 9.37 -15.64 5.69
CA ASP A 96 8.05 -16.27 5.84
C ASP A 96 6.90 -15.25 5.97
N GLY A 97 7.21 -14.00 6.25
CA GLY A 97 6.26 -12.91 6.46
C GLY A 97 5.45 -13.07 7.75
N ILE A 98 5.98 -13.81 8.70
CA ILE A 98 5.35 -14.09 9.98
C ILE A 98 6.06 -13.25 11.04
N MET A 99 5.26 -12.45 11.74
CA MET A 99 5.75 -11.74 12.90
C MET A 99 6.30 -12.71 13.94
N ASP A 100 7.56 -12.53 14.32
CA ASP A 100 8.27 -13.34 15.30
C ASP A 100 9.11 -12.45 16.24
N PRO A 101 9.75 -13.01 17.29
CA PRO A 101 10.61 -12.24 18.18
C PRO A 101 11.81 -11.57 17.48
N HIS A 102 12.38 -12.17 16.42
CA HIS A 102 13.51 -11.59 15.70
C HIS A 102 13.09 -10.33 14.95
N VAL A 103 11.97 -10.39 14.22
CA VAL A 103 11.37 -9.25 13.51
C VAL A 103 10.99 -8.16 14.51
N TRP A 104 10.33 -8.51 15.62
CA TRP A 104 9.95 -7.53 16.65
C TRP A 104 11.16 -6.78 17.21
N ASN A 105 12.22 -7.49 17.55
CA ASN A 105 13.44 -6.92 18.12
C ASN A 105 14.09 -5.93 17.14
N LEU A 106 14.16 -6.26 15.84
CA LEU A 106 14.69 -5.37 14.82
C LEU A 106 13.80 -4.15 14.57
N LEU A 107 12.47 -4.30 14.64
CA LEU A 107 11.55 -3.19 14.48
C LEU A 107 11.67 -2.15 15.61
N GLN A 108 12.19 -2.51 16.79
CA GLN A 108 12.38 -1.56 17.89
C GLN A 108 13.32 -0.41 17.53
N ALA A 109 14.25 -0.61 16.59
CA ALA A 109 15.11 0.46 16.08
C ALA A 109 14.33 1.63 15.44
N TYR A 110 13.08 1.38 15.01
CA TYR A 110 12.19 2.36 14.38
C TYR A 110 11.10 2.89 15.33
N ALA A 111 11.09 2.40 16.58
CA ALA A 111 10.18 2.79 17.66
C ALA A 111 10.77 3.84 18.62
N THR A 112 11.81 4.58 18.19
CA THR A 112 12.55 5.56 19.02
C THR A 112 11.76 6.83 19.36
N ARG A 113 10.58 6.99 18.79
CA ARG A 113 9.65 8.10 19.01
C ARG A 113 8.20 7.59 18.89
N PRO A 114 7.21 8.27 19.50
CA PRO A 114 5.81 7.87 19.45
C PRO A 114 5.36 7.50 18.04
N VAL A 115 4.61 6.41 17.91
CA VAL A 115 4.11 5.88 16.63
C VAL A 115 2.83 6.60 16.17
N THR A 116 2.18 7.31 17.06
CA THR A 116 1.04 8.18 16.82
C THR A 116 1.38 9.60 17.21
N GLN A 117 0.63 10.56 16.67
CA GLN A 117 0.75 11.96 17.02
C GLN A 117 -0.58 12.68 16.93
N SER A 118 -0.71 13.75 17.71
CA SER A 118 -1.81 14.68 17.60
C SER A 118 -1.59 15.63 16.42
N TYR A 119 -2.63 15.85 15.62
CA TYR A 119 -2.62 16.76 14.48
C TYR A 119 -3.86 17.64 14.50
N THR A 120 -3.66 18.96 14.42
CA THR A 120 -4.75 19.92 14.23
C THR A 120 -4.96 20.15 12.75
N ILE A 121 -6.14 19.82 12.24
CA ILE A 121 -6.50 20.01 10.83
C ILE A 121 -6.44 21.50 10.52
N THR A 122 -5.71 21.85 9.46
CA THR A 122 -5.50 23.23 9.05
C THR A 122 -6.49 23.62 7.96
N GLN A 123 -6.63 24.92 7.72
CA GLN A 123 -7.42 25.41 6.60
C GLN A 123 -6.92 24.88 5.26
N ALA A 124 -5.59 24.80 5.07
CA ALA A 124 -4.97 24.27 3.87
C ALA A 124 -5.31 22.80 3.59
N ASP A 125 -5.67 22.03 4.62
CA ASP A 125 -6.08 20.63 4.44
C ASP A 125 -7.46 20.51 3.79
N ALA A 126 -8.32 21.50 3.98
CA ALA A 126 -9.68 21.57 3.41
C ALA A 126 -9.76 22.41 2.12
N GLU A 127 -8.66 23.05 1.71
CA GLU A 127 -8.63 23.87 0.50
C GLU A 127 -8.37 23.04 -0.76
N GLY A 128 -8.91 23.51 -1.89
CA GLY A 128 -8.67 22.93 -3.21
C GLY A 128 -9.17 21.50 -3.40
N LEU A 129 -10.14 21.07 -2.57
CA LEU A 129 -10.82 19.80 -2.74
C LEU A 129 -11.80 19.84 -3.92
N VAL A 130 -12.10 18.69 -4.50
CA VAL A 130 -13.11 18.51 -5.54
C VAL A 130 -14.18 17.53 -5.07
N ASP A 131 -15.44 17.74 -5.45
CA ASP A 131 -16.54 16.89 -4.95
C ASP A 131 -16.40 15.42 -5.37
N SER A 132 -15.85 15.17 -6.56
CA SER A 132 -15.60 13.83 -7.08
C SER A 132 -14.62 13.85 -8.24
N ILE A 133 -14.07 12.67 -8.55
CA ILE A 133 -13.25 12.43 -9.74
C ILE A 133 -14.09 11.60 -10.72
N PRO A 134 -14.42 12.13 -11.92
CA PRO A 134 -15.20 11.40 -12.91
C PRO A 134 -14.42 10.19 -13.41
N VAL A 135 -15.11 9.18 -13.92
CA VAL A 135 -14.47 7.98 -14.49
C VAL A 135 -14.02 8.25 -15.94
N ASP A 136 -14.83 9.00 -16.69
CA ASP A 136 -14.61 9.31 -18.10
C ASP A 136 -13.44 10.29 -18.30
N TYR A 137 -12.61 10.02 -19.30
CA TYR A 137 -11.39 10.79 -19.54
C TYR A 137 -11.66 12.15 -20.19
N ALA A 138 -12.71 12.31 -20.99
CA ALA A 138 -13.10 13.62 -21.49
C ALA A 138 -13.60 14.51 -20.35
N GLU A 139 -14.38 13.96 -19.42
CA GLU A 139 -14.80 14.67 -18.20
C GLU A 139 -13.59 15.05 -17.33
N LYS A 140 -12.67 14.12 -17.08
CA LYS A 140 -11.41 14.41 -16.36
C LYS A 140 -10.63 15.55 -17.02
N ALA A 141 -10.56 15.56 -18.34
CA ALA A 141 -9.84 16.59 -19.09
C ALA A 141 -10.47 18.00 -18.99
N GLN A 142 -11.72 18.12 -18.52
CA GLN A 142 -12.37 19.41 -18.25
C GLN A 142 -12.17 19.91 -16.82
N MET A 143 -11.63 19.08 -15.92
CA MET A 143 -11.39 19.50 -14.54
C MET A 143 -10.24 20.50 -14.45
N THR A 144 -10.23 21.30 -13.38
CA THR A 144 -9.10 22.20 -13.08
C THR A 144 -7.88 21.41 -12.57
N ALA A 145 -8.12 20.38 -11.76
CA ALA A 145 -7.09 19.51 -11.18
C ALA A 145 -7.69 18.16 -10.80
N MET A 146 -6.87 17.11 -10.80
CA MET A 146 -7.20 15.81 -10.19
C MET A 146 -6.92 15.85 -8.68
N ALA A 147 -7.53 16.81 -7.98
CA ALA A 147 -7.26 17.08 -6.57
C ALA A 147 -7.86 16.03 -5.62
N HIS A 148 -7.56 16.11 -4.33
CA HIS A 148 -8.20 15.27 -3.31
C HIS A 148 -9.71 15.56 -3.24
N THR A 149 -10.47 14.54 -2.89
CA THR A 149 -11.93 14.59 -2.73
C THR A 149 -12.37 14.85 -1.29
N SER A 150 -11.48 14.64 -0.32
CA SER A 150 -11.78 14.85 1.09
C SER A 150 -10.55 15.25 1.90
N VAL A 151 -10.78 15.80 3.09
CA VAL A 151 -9.73 15.99 4.10
C VAL A 151 -9.14 14.64 4.52
N ALA A 152 -9.97 13.60 4.65
CA ALA A 152 -9.50 12.25 5.02
C ALA A 152 -8.48 11.72 4.02
N GLU A 153 -8.76 11.84 2.72
CA GLU A 153 -7.88 11.42 1.63
C GLU A 153 -6.54 12.16 1.67
N ARG A 154 -6.58 13.49 1.78
CA ARG A 154 -5.37 14.32 1.88
C ARG A 154 -4.51 13.94 3.10
N LEU A 155 -5.15 13.70 4.24
CA LEU A 155 -4.44 13.29 5.46
C LEU A 155 -3.95 11.85 5.36
N GLY A 156 -4.67 10.98 4.64
CA GLY A 156 -4.26 9.62 4.31
C GLY A 156 -2.95 9.60 3.52
N GLU A 157 -2.86 10.43 2.48
CA GLU A 157 -1.62 10.63 1.71
C GLU A 157 -0.48 11.17 2.58
N ARG A 158 -0.76 12.14 3.48
CA ARG A 158 0.27 12.74 4.34
C ARG A 158 0.80 11.80 5.42
N PHE A 159 -0.07 10.99 6.02
CA PHE A 159 0.25 10.15 7.17
C PHE A 159 0.35 8.66 6.82
N HIS A 160 0.27 8.32 5.53
CA HIS A 160 0.31 6.97 4.97
C HIS A 160 -0.81 6.07 5.52
N MET A 161 -2.00 6.64 5.72
CA MET A 161 -3.13 5.97 6.38
C MET A 161 -4.29 5.70 5.44
N ASP A 162 -5.05 4.64 5.73
CA ASP A 162 -6.35 4.44 5.11
C ASP A 162 -7.34 5.50 5.64
N GLU A 163 -8.17 6.04 4.76
CA GLU A 163 -9.14 7.08 5.12
C GLU A 163 -10.12 6.63 6.21
N ARG A 164 -10.58 5.37 6.14
CA ARG A 164 -11.49 4.81 7.16
C ARG A 164 -10.73 4.48 8.43
N PHE A 165 -9.42 4.24 8.36
CA PHE A 165 -8.59 4.08 9.55
C PHE A 165 -8.38 5.42 10.28
N ILE A 166 -8.22 6.54 9.56
CA ILE A 166 -8.22 7.89 10.17
C ILE A 166 -9.53 8.11 10.93
N GLN A 167 -10.68 7.83 10.30
CA GLN A 167 -11.98 7.98 10.96
C GLN A 167 -12.14 7.04 12.16
N PHE A 168 -11.72 5.79 12.03
CA PHE A 168 -11.75 4.80 13.11
C PHE A 168 -10.95 5.23 14.34
N LEU A 169 -9.75 5.80 14.12
CA LEU A 169 -8.89 6.25 15.20
C LEU A 169 -9.42 7.53 15.89
N ASN A 170 -10.37 8.23 15.26
CA ASN A 170 -10.94 9.49 15.70
C ASN A 170 -12.47 9.43 15.80
N PRO A 171 -13.03 8.52 16.63
CA PRO A 171 -14.46 8.28 16.66
C PRO A 171 -15.21 9.55 17.11
N GLY A 172 -16.20 9.95 16.31
CA GLY A 172 -17.06 11.11 16.62
C GLY A 172 -16.43 12.47 16.38
N ILE A 173 -15.22 12.55 15.82
CA ILE A 173 -14.57 13.81 15.44
C ILE A 173 -14.79 14.06 13.95
N GLU A 174 -15.39 15.21 13.62
CA GLU A 174 -15.52 15.64 12.23
C GLU A 174 -14.16 16.15 11.71
N LEU A 175 -13.78 15.74 10.49
CA LEU A 175 -12.47 16.05 9.90
C LEU A 175 -12.48 17.44 9.22
N VAL A 176 -12.63 18.49 10.01
CA VAL A 176 -12.71 19.89 9.56
C VAL A 176 -11.58 20.74 10.16
N PRO A 177 -11.21 21.88 9.53
CA PRO A 177 -10.20 22.79 10.08
C PRO A 177 -10.48 23.17 11.54
N GLY A 178 -9.44 23.13 12.37
CA GLY A 178 -9.49 23.37 13.81
C GLY A 178 -9.74 22.12 14.66
N ALA A 179 -10.26 21.03 14.09
CA ALA A 179 -10.37 19.76 14.80
C ALA A 179 -8.97 19.19 15.09
N THR A 180 -8.80 18.62 16.29
CA THR A 180 -7.58 17.93 16.67
C THR A 180 -7.83 16.43 16.70
N ILE A 181 -7.04 15.70 15.91
CA ILE A 181 -7.16 14.26 15.69
C ILE A 181 -5.86 13.54 16.07
N GLN A 182 -5.93 12.22 16.21
CA GLN A 182 -4.79 11.32 16.28
C GLN A 182 -4.54 10.70 14.91
N VAL A 183 -3.27 10.68 14.50
CA VAL A 183 -2.82 10.07 13.23
C VAL A 183 -1.56 9.25 13.48
N MET A 184 -1.21 8.38 12.53
CA MET A 184 0.09 7.72 12.55
C MET A 184 1.20 8.75 12.28
N ALA A 185 2.40 8.48 12.80
CA ALA A 185 3.54 9.38 12.69
C ALA A 185 4.64 8.79 11.78
N PRO A 186 4.49 8.80 10.44
CA PRO A 186 5.53 8.30 9.54
C PRO A 186 6.83 9.11 9.66
N ASN A 187 7.92 8.55 9.12
CA ASN A 187 9.18 9.28 8.99
C ASN A 187 9.09 10.28 7.83
N GLN A 188 10.00 11.25 7.84
CA GLN A 188 10.26 12.01 6.62
C GLN A 188 10.78 11.05 5.53
N PRO A 189 10.53 11.34 4.25
CA PRO A 189 10.98 10.48 3.17
C PRO A 189 12.49 10.17 3.27
N ILE A 190 12.83 8.90 3.12
CA ILE A 190 14.19 8.40 3.10
C ILE A 190 14.95 9.08 1.96
N ARG A 191 16.14 9.58 2.29
CA ARG A 191 17.05 10.21 1.34
C ARG A 191 18.19 9.27 1.03
N GLY A 192 18.63 9.30 -0.22
CA GLY A 192 19.72 8.50 -0.72
C GLY A 192 19.77 8.53 -2.23
N GLN A 193 20.67 7.75 -2.81
CA GLN A 193 20.73 7.57 -4.25
C GLN A 193 20.52 6.10 -4.58
N VAL A 194 19.44 5.81 -5.31
CA VAL A 194 19.15 4.48 -5.85
C VAL A 194 19.89 4.32 -7.16
N ALA A 195 20.79 3.34 -7.22
CA ALA A 195 21.53 2.96 -8.42
C ALA A 195 20.81 1.85 -9.21
N ARG A 196 20.15 0.92 -8.51
CA ARG A 196 19.43 -0.23 -9.10
C ARG A 196 18.05 -0.38 -8.47
N ILE A 197 17.03 -0.52 -9.29
CA ILE A 197 15.67 -0.88 -8.91
C ILE A 197 15.40 -2.31 -9.38
N LEU A 198 14.88 -3.15 -8.48
CA LEU A 198 14.39 -4.48 -8.80
C LEU A 198 12.86 -4.50 -8.68
N ILE A 199 12.20 -4.99 -9.74
CA ILE A 199 10.76 -5.12 -9.82
C ILE A 199 10.41 -6.61 -9.80
N ASP A 200 9.88 -7.07 -8.67
CA ASP A 200 9.40 -8.43 -8.45
C ASP A 200 7.90 -8.49 -8.74
N LYS A 201 7.57 -9.00 -9.93
CA LYS A 201 6.18 -9.08 -10.41
C LYS A 201 5.35 -10.04 -9.56
N ASP A 202 5.93 -11.18 -9.19
CA ASP A 202 5.21 -12.28 -8.55
C ASP A 202 4.91 -11.95 -7.09
N ASN A 203 5.86 -11.31 -6.40
CA ASN A 203 5.68 -10.84 -5.02
C ASN A 203 5.11 -9.41 -4.93
N ARG A 204 4.90 -8.72 -6.06
CA ARG A 204 4.33 -7.37 -6.13
C ARG A 204 5.14 -6.33 -5.33
N ARG A 205 6.46 -6.31 -5.52
CA ARG A 205 7.38 -5.40 -4.81
C ARG A 205 8.36 -4.69 -5.72
N VAL A 206 8.75 -3.48 -5.31
CA VAL A 206 9.78 -2.66 -5.95
C VAL A 206 10.84 -2.33 -4.91
N ALA A 207 12.06 -2.82 -5.10
CA ALA A 207 13.19 -2.58 -4.19
C ALA A 207 14.23 -1.65 -4.82
N GLY A 208 14.66 -0.62 -4.07
CA GLY A 208 15.72 0.30 -4.47
C GLY A 208 17.01 0.05 -3.70
N TYR A 209 18.11 -0.11 -4.43
CA TYR A 209 19.46 -0.36 -3.89
C TYR A 209 20.41 0.78 -4.23
N ASP A 210 21.30 1.12 -3.30
CA ASP A 210 22.42 2.02 -3.56
C ASP A 210 23.55 1.34 -4.38
N ALA A 211 24.56 2.13 -4.77
CA ALA A 211 25.67 1.63 -5.59
C ALA A 211 26.53 0.55 -4.90
N ASN A 212 26.43 0.42 -3.58
CA ASN A 212 27.15 -0.61 -2.80
C ASN A 212 26.30 -1.88 -2.61
N GLY A 213 25.11 -1.95 -3.22
CA GLY A 213 24.21 -3.09 -3.09
C GLY A 213 23.42 -3.10 -1.79
N ARG A 214 23.40 -2.01 -1.02
CA ARG A 214 22.56 -1.92 0.18
C ARG A 214 21.15 -1.49 -0.20
N MET A 215 20.16 -2.24 0.27
CA MET A 215 18.74 -1.88 0.11
C MET A 215 18.44 -0.59 0.89
N LEU A 216 17.94 0.42 0.19
CA LEU A 216 17.46 1.66 0.80
C LEU A 216 15.98 1.56 1.14
N VAL A 217 15.20 1.07 0.18
CA VAL A 217 13.74 1.07 0.21
C VAL A 217 13.15 -0.15 -0.48
N ASP A 218 11.94 -0.52 -0.08
CA ASP A 218 11.14 -1.56 -0.71
C ASP A 218 9.64 -1.28 -0.53
N TYR A 219 8.90 -1.24 -1.65
CA TYR A 219 7.51 -0.78 -1.71
C TYR A 219 6.57 -1.84 -2.29
N PRO A 220 5.32 -1.94 -1.79
CA PRO A 220 4.27 -2.71 -2.44
C PRO A 220 3.88 -2.04 -3.74
N ALA A 221 3.59 -2.86 -4.76
CA ALA A 221 3.23 -2.35 -6.06
C ALA A 221 2.08 -3.12 -6.71
N THR A 222 1.26 -2.43 -7.48
CA THR A 222 0.50 -3.09 -8.53
C THR A 222 1.38 -3.19 -9.77
N ILE A 223 1.56 -4.41 -10.27
CA ILE A 223 2.38 -4.68 -11.46
C ILE A 223 1.52 -5.42 -12.48
N GLY A 224 1.78 -5.21 -13.77
CA GLY A 224 0.94 -5.70 -14.85
C GLY A 224 0.74 -7.22 -14.82
N SER A 225 -0.46 -7.66 -15.15
CA SER A 225 -0.85 -9.08 -15.16
C SER A 225 -0.33 -9.81 -16.40
N SER A 226 -0.52 -11.14 -16.47
CA SER A 226 -0.27 -11.90 -17.70
C SER A 226 -1.10 -11.41 -18.90
N ALA A 227 -2.29 -10.85 -18.66
CA ALA A 227 -3.13 -10.25 -19.71
C ALA A 227 -2.61 -8.88 -20.18
N THR A 228 -1.79 -8.21 -19.37
CA THR A 228 -1.24 -6.86 -19.62
C THR A 228 0.19 -6.79 -19.10
N PRO A 229 1.11 -7.52 -19.75
CA PRO A 229 2.42 -7.78 -19.17
C PRO A 229 3.24 -6.51 -19.05
N SER A 230 3.92 -6.40 -17.90
CA SER A 230 4.98 -5.41 -17.72
C SER A 230 6.17 -5.74 -18.65
N PRO A 231 7.08 -4.79 -18.88
CA PRO A 231 8.31 -5.04 -19.64
C PRO A 231 9.15 -6.17 -19.03
N VAL A 232 10.11 -6.66 -19.80
CA VAL A 232 11.08 -7.68 -19.38
C VAL A 232 12.50 -7.13 -19.49
N GLY A 233 13.40 -7.64 -18.65
CA GLY A 233 14.80 -7.27 -18.65
C GLY A 233 15.09 -5.93 -17.99
N THR A 234 16.22 -5.35 -18.37
CA THR A 234 16.75 -4.12 -17.76
C THR A 234 16.46 -2.89 -18.61
N HIS A 235 16.05 -1.82 -17.93
CA HIS A 235 15.78 -0.50 -18.47
C HIS A 235 16.49 0.57 -17.63
N ASP A 236 16.48 1.81 -18.11
CA ASP A 236 17.00 2.95 -17.35
C ASP A 236 15.87 3.92 -17.04
N VAL A 237 16.00 4.65 -15.94
CA VAL A 237 15.19 5.86 -15.72
C VAL A 237 15.56 6.92 -16.76
N ARG A 238 14.59 7.41 -17.51
CA ARG A 238 14.76 8.43 -18.57
C ARG A 238 14.10 9.74 -18.26
N THR A 239 13.00 9.73 -17.51
CA THR A 239 12.30 10.94 -17.10
C THR A 239 11.81 10.81 -15.67
N VAL A 240 11.76 11.93 -14.96
CA VAL A 240 11.04 12.08 -13.70
C VAL A 240 10.18 13.33 -13.86
N ALA A 241 8.88 13.17 -13.73
CA ALA A 241 7.92 14.26 -13.78
C ALA A 241 7.12 14.28 -12.48
N VAL A 242 7.29 15.36 -11.72
CA VAL A 242 6.54 15.61 -10.47
C VAL A 242 5.27 16.38 -10.82
N ASN A 243 4.17 15.94 -10.21
CA ASN A 243 2.80 16.39 -10.45
C ASN A 243 2.46 16.51 -11.95
N PRO A 244 2.62 15.44 -12.75
CA PRO A 244 2.49 15.50 -14.19
C PRO A 244 1.02 15.59 -14.62
N ASN A 245 0.76 16.29 -15.74
CA ASN A 245 -0.47 16.04 -16.49
C ASN A 245 -0.41 14.64 -17.13
N TYR A 246 -1.57 14.11 -17.54
CA TYR A 246 -1.65 12.84 -18.24
C TYR A 246 -2.16 13.03 -19.67
N THR A 247 -1.31 12.70 -20.66
CA THR A 247 -1.70 12.71 -22.07
C THR A 247 -2.32 11.36 -22.42
N TYR A 248 -3.65 11.33 -22.50
CA TYR A 248 -4.38 10.18 -23.03
C TYR A 248 -4.35 10.20 -24.56
N ASN A 249 -3.99 9.07 -25.17
CA ASN A 249 -3.98 8.91 -26.62
C ASN A 249 -4.60 7.56 -27.01
N PRO A 250 -5.85 7.54 -27.52
CA PRO A 250 -6.55 6.29 -27.83
C PRO A 250 -5.88 5.49 -28.96
N ALA A 251 -5.12 6.15 -29.82
CA ALA A 251 -4.37 5.50 -30.90
C ALA A 251 -3.10 4.77 -30.42
N VAL A 252 -2.67 4.98 -29.17
CA VAL A 252 -1.44 4.41 -28.60
C VAL A 252 -1.72 3.53 -27.39
N ASN A 253 -2.62 3.97 -26.51
CA ASN A 253 -2.89 3.31 -25.24
C ASN A 253 -4.06 2.31 -25.37
N PHE A 254 -5.27 2.83 -25.32
CA PHE A 254 -6.53 2.12 -25.42
C PHE A 254 -7.64 3.16 -25.62
N GLN A 255 -8.78 2.75 -26.19
CA GLN A 255 -9.97 3.60 -26.26
C GLN A 255 -10.85 3.36 -25.02
N GLN A 256 -11.06 4.40 -24.20
CA GLN A 256 -12.01 4.40 -23.09
C GLN A 256 -13.34 4.97 -23.56
N GLY A 257 -14.39 4.14 -23.61
CA GLY A 257 -15.71 4.58 -24.06
C GLY A 257 -15.65 5.20 -25.47
N ASP A 258 -16.24 6.38 -25.62
CA ASP A 258 -16.31 7.11 -26.89
C ASP A 258 -15.13 8.08 -27.09
N ASN A 259 -14.10 8.02 -26.23
CA ASN A 259 -12.95 8.93 -26.29
C ASN A 259 -11.98 8.52 -27.41
N ASP A 260 -12.20 9.05 -28.61
CA ASP A 260 -11.48 8.74 -29.85
C ASP A 260 -10.35 9.73 -30.22
N ARG A 261 -10.16 10.77 -29.41
CA ARG A 261 -9.13 11.81 -29.60
C ARG A 261 -8.16 11.91 -28.43
N LYS A 262 -7.03 12.58 -28.66
CA LYS A 262 -6.07 12.91 -27.61
C LYS A 262 -6.69 13.86 -26.59
N LEU A 263 -6.44 13.60 -25.31
CA LEU A 263 -6.91 14.42 -24.20
C LEU A 263 -5.74 14.71 -23.26
N ILE A 264 -5.75 15.88 -22.63
CA ILE A 264 -4.80 16.24 -21.57
C ILE A 264 -5.59 16.32 -20.28
N ILE A 265 -5.35 15.38 -19.39
CA ILE A 265 -5.94 15.35 -18.06
C ILE A 265 -5.03 16.18 -17.13
N PRO A 266 -5.58 17.13 -16.35
CA PRO A 266 -4.80 17.98 -15.46
C PRO A 266 -4.09 17.15 -14.38
N PRO A 267 -3.05 17.70 -13.75
CA PRO A 267 -2.30 17.00 -12.71
C PRO A 267 -3.06 16.87 -11.39
N GLY A 268 -2.61 15.98 -10.53
CA GLY A 268 -3.05 15.84 -9.14
C GLY A 268 -2.97 14.41 -8.61
N PRO A 269 -3.13 14.21 -7.28
CA PRO A 269 -3.03 12.90 -6.63
C PRO A 269 -4.02 11.88 -7.16
N ASN A 270 -5.18 12.33 -7.65
CA ASN A 270 -6.19 11.47 -8.25
C ASN A 270 -6.01 11.25 -9.76
N GLY A 271 -4.89 11.72 -10.32
CA GLY A 271 -4.58 11.57 -11.74
C GLY A 271 -4.29 10.10 -12.12
N PRO A 272 -4.39 9.73 -13.41
CA PRO A 272 -4.14 8.36 -13.87
C PRO A 272 -2.75 7.81 -13.52
N VAL A 273 -1.77 8.69 -13.29
CA VAL A 273 -0.40 8.36 -12.88
C VAL A 273 -0.03 8.90 -11.49
N GLY A 274 -1.02 9.37 -10.72
CA GLY A 274 -0.80 9.96 -9.41
C GLY A 274 0.07 11.22 -9.44
N THR A 275 0.78 11.46 -8.35
CA THR A 275 1.59 12.68 -8.17
C THR A 275 2.97 12.61 -8.85
N VAL A 276 3.40 11.45 -9.34
CA VAL A 276 4.74 11.28 -9.93
C VAL A 276 4.74 10.27 -11.06
N TRP A 277 5.50 10.57 -12.12
CA TRP A 277 5.85 9.65 -13.18
C TRP A 277 7.37 9.50 -13.33
N ILE A 278 7.87 8.27 -13.18
CA ILE A 278 9.26 7.87 -13.46
C ILE A 278 9.25 7.05 -14.75
N GLY A 279 9.57 7.69 -15.87
CA GLY A 279 9.56 7.07 -17.19
C GLY A 279 10.81 6.23 -17.46
N LEU A 280 10.62 5.07 -18.10
CA LEU A 280 11.70 4.15 -18.42
C LEU A 280 12.21 4.29 -19.86
N SER A 281 13.35 3.68 -20.16
CA SER A 281 13.88 3.58 -21.54
C SER A 281 13.01 2.74 -22.48
N LYS A 282 12.11 1.91 -21.93
CA LYS A 282 11.01 1.32 -22.68
C LYS A 282 9.90 2.37 -22.87
N PRO A 283 9.59 2.81 -24.11
CA PRO A 283 8.56 3.82 -24.36
C PRO A 283 7.22 3.41 -23.76
N THR A 284 6.48 4.39 -23.21
CA THR A 284 5.16 4.25 -22.56
C THR A 284 5.10 3.48 -21.25
N TYR A 285 6.22 3.03 -20.70
CA TYR A 285 6.27 2.35 -19.40
C TYR A 285 6.98 3.19 -18.34
N GLY A 286 6.50 3.07 -17.11
CA GLY A 286 6.97 3.86 -15.98
C GLY A 286 6.62 3.25 -14.63
N ILE A 287 7.28 3.78 -13.60
CA ILE A 287 6.90 3.62 -12.19
C ILE A 287 6.18 4.91 -11.79
N HIS A 288 5.01 4.81 -11.18
CA HIS A 288 4.18 5.98 -10.91
C HIS A 288 3.29 5.82 -9.67
N GLY A 289 2.71 6.92 -9.20
CA GLY A 289 1.75 6.93 -8.08
C GLY A 289 0.38 6.36 -8.45
N THR A 290 -0.58 6.37 -7.54
CA THR A 290 -1.92 5.83 -7.79
C THR A 290 -2.99 6.63 -7.05
N PRO A 291 -4.17 6.85 -7.66
CA PRO A 291 -5.31 7.46 -6.98
C PRO A 291 -5.98 6.52 -5.96
N THR A 292 -5.58 5.24 -5.91
CA THR A 292 -6.24 4.21 -5.08
C THR A 292 -5.22 3.39 -4.27
N PRO A 293 -4.50 4.00 -3.32
CA PRO A 293 -3.40 3.35 -2.60
C PRO A 293 -3.85 2.10 -1.81
N SER A 294 -5.08 2.08 -1.28
CA SER A 294 -5.63 0.92 -0.56
C SER A 294 -5.94 -0.30 -1.45
N GLN A 295 -5.88 -0.13 -2.78
CA GLN A 295 -6.22 -1.18 -3.75
C GLN A 295 -5.00 -1.77 -4.47
N LEU A 296 -3.77 -1.51 -3.99
CA LEU A 296 -2.55 -1.98 -4.67
C LEU A 296 -2.52 -3.49 -4.94
N PHE A 297 -3.11 -4.30 -4.04
CA PHE A 297 -3.15 -5.76 -4.19
C PHE A 297 -4.48 -6.30 -4.76
N GLN A 298 -5.46 -5.43 -5.01
CA GLN A 298 -6.75 -5.78 -5.60
C GLN A 298 -6.80 -5.45 -7.09
N ASN A 299 -6.11 -4.37 -7.48
CA ASN A 299 -6.06 -3.92 -8.86
C ASN A 299 -5.02 -4.67 -9.68
N GLN A 300 -5.22 -4.66 -11.00
CA GLN A 300 -4.21 -5.05 -11.98
C GLN A 300 -3.88 -3.80 -12.80
N SER A 301 -2.60 -3.56 -13.09
CA SER A 301 -2.19 -2.45 -13.94
C SER A 301 -2.16 -2.90 -15.41
N MET A 302 -2.25 -1.94 -16.33
CA MET A 302 -2.06 -2.18 -17.77
C MET A 302 -0.56 -2.21 -18.15
N GLY A 303 0.27 -2.90 -17.35
CA GLY A 303 1.71 -3.05 -17.60
C GLY A 303 2.66 -2.05 -16.93
N CYS A 304 2.18 -0.94 -16.37
CA CYS A 304 3.01 -0.02 -15.56
C CYS A 304 3.14 -0.47 -14.10
N VAL A 305 4.09 0.09 -13.36
CA VAL A 305 4.28 -0.19 -11.92
C VAL A 305 3.66 0.93 -11.10
N ARG A 306 2.64 0.60 -10.30
CA ARG A 306 1.93 1.56 -9.46
C ARG A 306 2.35 1.43 -8.01
N LEU A 307 2.71 2.53 -7.39
CA LEU A 307 2.97 2.67 -5.96
C LEU A 307 1.93 3.60 -5.34
N THR A 308 1.87 3.68 -4.01
CA THR A 308 1.22 4.83 -3.36
C THR A 308 1.89 6.13 -3.80
N ASN A 309 1.20 7.27 -3.73
CA ASN A 309 1.80 8.53 -4.18
C ASN A 309 3.03 8.89 -3.32
N TRP A 310 2.98 8.70 -2.00
CA TRP A 310 4.13 8.94 -1.12
C TRP A 310 5.35 8.05 -1.43
N ASP A 311 5.14 6.76 -1.71
CA ASP A 311 6.24 5.84 -2.09
C ASP A 311 6.83 6.22 -3.46
N ALA A 312 5.99 6.64 -4.41
CA ALA A 312 6.43 7.11 -5.72
C ALA A 312 7.23 8.43 -5.62
N GLU A 313 6.80 9.36 -4.78
CA GLU A 313 7.50 10.61 -4.48
C GLU A 313 8.85 10.37 -3.81
N GLU A 314 8.89 9.49 -2.81
CA GLU A 314 10.14 9.10 -2.14
C GLU A 314 11.13 8.49 -3.15
N LEU A 315 10.68 7.53 -3.95
CA LEU A 315 11.52 6.90 -4.97
C LEU A 315 12.03 7.92 -5.99
N ALA A 316 11.18 8.83 -6.47
CA ALA A 316 11.57 9.86 -7.42
C ALA A 316 12.64 10.82 -6.89
N GLY A 317 12.65 11.06 -5.58
CA GLY A 317 13.70 11.82 -4.90
C GLY A 317 15.06 11.10 -4.85
N MET A 318 15.10 9.79 -5.10
CA MET A 318 16.32 8.97 -5.01
C MET A 318 16.88 8.47 -6.36
N VAL A 319 16.09 8.48 -7.43
CA VAL A 319 16.54 8.03 -8.76
C VAL A 319 17.32 9.11 -9.51
N ARG A 320 18.16 8.70 -10.46
CA ARG A 320 18.86 9.59 -11.40
C ARG A 320 18.57 9.19 -12.85
N ILE A 321 18.18 10.18 -13.65
CA ILE A 321 18.01 10.03 -15.10
C ILE A 321 19.34 9.57 -15.72
N GLY A 322 19.30 8.44 -16.43
CA GLY A 322 20.47 7.81 -17.05
C GLY A 322 21.46 7.16 -16.07
N GLY A 323 21.21 7.23 -14.75
CA GLY A 323 22.09 6.68 -13.71
C GLY A 323 21.44 5.61 -12.83
N THR A 324 20.12 5.46 -12.89
CA THR A 324 19.38 4.40 -12.18
C THR A 324 18.90 3.35 -13.18
N THR A 325 19.31 2.10 -12.96
CA THR A 325 18.83 0.94 -13.71
C THR A 325 17.56 0.39 -13.06
N VAL A 326 16.67 -0.17 -13.88
CA VAL A 326 15.39 -0.76 -13.48
C VAL A 326 15.28 -2.13 -14.11
N GLU A 327 15.24 -3.17 -13.30
CA GLU A 327 15.22 -4.56 -13.75
C GLU A 327 13.88 -5.20 -13.40
N PHE A 328 13.16 -5.65 -14.41
CA PHE A 328 11.98 -6.49 -14.25
C PHE A 328 12.42 -7.93 -14.16
N LEU A 329 12.30 -8.52 -12.98
CA LEU A 329 12.70 -9.90 -12.73
C LEU A 329 11.85 -10.87 -13.55
N ASP A 330 12.44 -11.99 -13.94
CA ASP A 330 11.69 -13.07 -14.58
C ASP A 330 10.71 -13.71 -13.59
N SER A 331 9.66 -14.33 -14.10
CA SER A 331 8.71 -15.04 -13.23
C SER A 331 9.41 -16.19 -12.53
N GLY A 332 9.11 -16.35 -11.24
CA GLY A 332 9.77 -17.26 -10.33
C GLY A 332 11.10 -16.75 -9.76
N VAL A 333 11.63 -15.61 -10.23
CA VAL A 333 12.85 -15.00 -9.69
C VAL A 333 12.46 -13.93 -8.68
N THR A 334 12.85 -14.15 -7.42
CA THR A 334 12.63 -13.17 -6.36
C THR A 334 13.77 -12.15 -6.31
N ILE A 335 13.52 -11.02 -5.66
CA ILE A 335 14.58 -10.06 -5.31
C ILE A 335 15.69 -10.73 -4.45
N ALA A 336 15.35 -11.73 -3.63
CA ALA A 336 16.36 -12.44 -2.84
C ALA A 336 17.30 -13.26 -3.73
N ASP A 337 16.77 -13.91 -4.78
CA ASP A 337 17.56 -14.63 -5.78
C ASP A 337 18.47 -13.67 -6.55
N ALA A 338 17.92 -12.54 -7.00
CA ALA A 338 18.64 -11.53 -7.78
C ALA A 338 19.73 -10.77 -6.99
N THR A 339 19.76 -10.91 -5.67
CA THR A 339 20.74 -10.29 -4.77
C THR A 339 21.62 -11.29 -4.02
N GLY A 340 21.35 -12.60 -4.14
CA GLY A 340 22.03 -13.62 -3.36
C GLY A 340 21.67 -13.63 -1.87
N SER A 341 20.56 -12.98 -1.47
CA SER A 341 20.13 -12.84 -0.08
C SER A 341 19.32 -14.06 0.45
N GLY A 342 19.16 -15.11 -0.35
CA GLY A 342 18.23 -16.22 -0.10
C GLY A 342 18.67 -17.31 0.89
N THR A 343 19.89 -17.25 1.47
CA THR A 343 20.44 -18.36 2.28
C THR A 343 20.44 -18.11 3.79
N ALA A 344 19.57 -17.23 4.30
CA ALA A 344 19.52 -16.93 5.72
C ALA A 344 18.90 -18.08 6.56
N THR A 345 19.64 -18.54 7.56
CA THR A 345 19.10 -19.34 8.67
C THR A 345 19.01 -18.45 9.91
N SER A 346 17.89 -18.51 10.64
CA SER A 346 17.75 -17.73 11.87
C SER A 346 18.70 -18.28 12.96
N ALA A 347 19.58 -17.42 13.47
CA ALA A 347 20.31 -17.70 14.71
C ALA A 347 19.33 -17.71 15.90
N PRO A 348 19.61 -18.45 17.00
CA PRO A 348 18.72 -18.45 18.16
C PRO A 348 18.52 -17.03 18.71
N VAL A 349 17.27 -16.69 19.06
CA VAL A 349 16.93 -15.44 19.75
C VAL A 349 17.70 -15.42 21.08
N ALA A 350 18.56 -14.43 21.32
CA ALA A 350 19.01 -14.17 22.68
C ALA A 350 17.75 -13.79 23.48
N ALA A 351 17.41 -14.58 24.50
CA ALA A 351 16.16 -14.48 25.23
C ALA A 351 15.83 -13.02 25.57
N ILE A 352 14.62 -12.59 25.21
CA ILE A 352 14.04 -11.36 25.73
C ILE A 352 14.02 -11.54 27.24
N ALA A 353 14.82 -10.77 27.98
CA ALA A 353 14.66 -10.67 29.42
C ALA A 353 13.29 -10.02 29.66
N LEU A 354 12.26 -10.85 29.80
CA LEU A 354 10.98 -10.40 30.32
C LEU A 354 11.25 -9.78 31.71
N PRO A 355 10.70 -8.61 32.02
CA PRO A 355 10.78 -8.09 33.38
C PRO A 355 10.21 -9.15 34.32
N ALA A 356 10.98 -9.50 35.37
CA ALA A 356 10.57 -10.49 36.34
C ALA A 356 9.20 -10.11 36.90
N GLU A 357 8.26 -11.05 36.86
CA GLU A 357 7.02 -10.92 37.63
C GLU A 357 7.43 -10.85 39.09
N ASP A 358 7.18 -9.69 39.71
CA ASP A 358 7.28 -9.53 41.15
C ASP A 358 6.15 -10.38 41.76
N GLU A 359 6.44 -11.64 42.07
CA GLU A 359 5.56 -12.50 42.85
C GLU A 359 5.42 -11.88 44.24
N ALA A 360 4.45 -10.95 44.36
CA ALA A 360 3.95 -10.53 45.64
C ALA A 360 3.41 -11.77 46.36
N GLN A 361 4.16 -12.26 47.34
CA GLN A 361 3.72 -13.29 48.28
C GLN A 361 2.37 -12.88 48.87
N VAL A 362 1.32 -13.58 48.44
CA VAL A 362 0.04 -13.58 49.13
C VAL A 362 0.21 -14.44 50.37
N ASP A 363 0.55 -13.81 51.48
CA ASP A 363 0.53 -14.44 52.80
C ASP A 363 -0.93 -14.66 53.22
N THR A 364 -1.43 -15.88 53.05
CA THR A 364 -2.75 -16.28 53.55
C THR A 364 -2.65 -16.58 55.03
N PRO A 365 -3.42 -15.93 55.92
CA PRO A 365 -3.44 -16.31 57.33
C PRO A 365 -4.20 -17.65 57.50
N VAL A 366 -3.56 -18.60 58.17
CA VAL A 366 -4.15 -19.86 58.62
C VAL A 366 -5.10 -19.59 59.80
N PRO A 367 -6.26 -20.26 59.91
CA PRO A 367 -7.35 -19.94 60.85
C PRO A 367 -7.03 -20.05 62.33
#